data_AF-A0ABD0ZP71-F1
#
_entry.id   AF-A0ABD0ZP71-F1
#
_cell.length_a   1.000
_cell.length_b   1.000
_cell.length_c   1.000
_cell.angle_alpha   90.00
_cell.angle_beta   90.00
_cell.angle_gamma   90.00
#
_symmetry.space_group_name_H-M   'P 1'
#
loop_
_entity.id
_entity.type
_entity.pdbx_description
1 polymer ?
#
loop_
_entity_poly.entity_id
_entity_poly.type
_entity_poly.pdbx_seq_one_letter_code
_entity_poly.pdbx_strand_id
1 'polypeptide(L)'
;MLAAANLPVIWNLSLYGSSSTFQLLNTKHQKAYALHCMRSDGHEEFENSQENLGLSSVTKEPKQKDIWNFFREAQQNILFINKQRLAAVEELEKLKKEKDELLERINQLEEETQIVIKKDKSSVLWELLLRIDSMVINGLIGIDEAYTMRKFVKEHQSNISVFPLDVLQQGDAEILAALRRFPNKTKWNGFHVIHICTEMAPLVSVGPLASYIRQLSCLLQGEGYLVEVILPKYSTLDMDEIEGLQEIEADAYSYYNGQLHANRIWNGVVSGIGVTLIQPVYYSSMFNRDEVYGYPDDFDRFAYFSRASLDYIAKSGKQPDVLHIHNWQTAIVGPLFWDVFVNQGLEGTRILLTCQEFDSKGLVPPEKLELCGLDSAALHRLDRLQDNTKPHVVNILKGGIVYSNKVIIMSEGRTLHRSIPGLESTLAIHKDKLFFAPFGMDNSMEKDLCCDVHVSAYTSIKNL
;
A
#
# COMPACT_ATOMS: atom_id res chain seq x y z
N MET A 1 -19.14 45.57 -45.00
CA MET A 1 -18.42 46.43 -44.04
C MET A 1 -17.72 45.49 -43.07
N LEU A 2 -16.43 45.19 -43.25
CA LEU A 2 -15.27 46.02 -42.85
C LEU A 2 -15.29 46.24 -41.33
N ALA A 3 -14.26 45.96 -40.53
CA ALA A 3 -12.86 45.58 -40.73
C ALA A 3 -12.38 45.03 -39.35
N ALA A 4 -11.52 44.02 -39.18
CA ALA A 4 -10.13 43.84 -39.62
C ALA A 4 -9.14 44.90 -39.07
N ALA A 5 -8.07 44.41 -38.42
CA ALA A 5 -6.73 44.99 -38.14
C ALA A 5 -6.32 44.74 -36.67
N ASN A 6 -5.16 44.21 -36.28
CA ASN A 6 -3.88 43.97 -36.97
C ASN A 6 -3.01 42.99 -36.13
N LEU A 7 -2.40 42.00 -36.80
CA LEU A 7 -1.09 41.37 -36.50
C LEU A 7 0.06 42.37 -36.80
N PRO A 8 1.38 42.06 -36.87
CA PRO A 8 2.21 40.90 -36.43
C PRO A 8 3.55 41.33 -35.73
N VAL A 9 4.35 40.38 -35.21
CA VAL A 9 5.85 40.38 -35.24
C VAL A 9 6.30 38.91 -35.01
N ILE A 10 6.53 38.08 -36.03
CA ILE A 10 7.79 37.81 -36.78
C ILE A 10 9.05 37.86 -35.92
N TRP A 11 9.65 36.71 -35.59
CA TRP A 11 11.09 36.50 -35.79
C TRP A 11 11.33 35.07 -36.31
N ASN A 12 11.91 35.02 -37.50
CA ASN A 12 12.45 33.86 -38.19
C ASN A 12 13.93 34.23 -38.45
N LEU A 13 14.90 33.38 -38.09
CA LEU A 13 16.32 33.41 -38.50
C LEU A 13 16.97 32.16 -37.86
N SER A 14 17.13 31.06 -38.61
CA SER A 14 18.28 30.71 -39.46
C SER A 14 19.46 30.06 -38.73
N LEU A 15 19.73 28.83 -39.15
CA LEU A 15 21.00 28.08 -39.12
C LEU A 15 22.28 28.94 -39.17
N TYR A 16 23.28 28.61 -38.33
CA TYR A 16 24.69 28.27 -38.71
C TYR A 16 25.61 28.19 -37.47
N GLY A 17 26.35 27.06 -37.32
CA GLY A 17 27.64 26.87 -36.63
C GLY A 17 27.74 27.18 -35.12
N SER A 18 28.47 26.47 -34.26
CA SER A 18 29.60 25.56 -34.42
C SER A 18 29.97 24.94 -33.07
N SER A 19 30.44 23.69 -33.08
CA SER A 19 31.40 23.05 -32.14
C SER A 19 30.99 22.97 -30.65
N SER A 20 30.73 21.79 -30.09
CA SER A 20 31.80 20.85 -29.78
C SER A 20 31.31 19.39 -29.64
N THR A 21 32.07 18.52 -30.27
CA THR A 21 31.95 17.07 -30.36
C THR A 21 32.31 16.40 -29.03
N PHE A 22 31.42 15.58 -28.46
CA PHE A 22 31.81 14.55 -27.48
C PHE A 22 31.52 13.18 -28.09
N GLN A 23 32.60 12.52 -28.53
CA GLN A 23 32.57 11.14 -29.04
C GLN A 23 32.45 10.16 -27.88
N LEU A 24 31.35 9.41 -27.85
CA LEU A 24 31.27 8.12 -27.16
C LEU A 24 31.94 7.07 -28.05
N LEU A 25 33.18 6.72 -27.73
CA LEU A 25 33.88 5.60 -28.36
C LEU A 25 33.63 4.33 -27.54
N ASN A 26 32.73 3.54 -28.10
CA ASN A 26 32.43 2.15 -27.81
C ASN A 26 33.67 1.29 -28.08
N THR A 27 34.24 0.64 -27.08
CA THR A 27 35.20 -0.46 -27.28
C THR A 27 34.78 -1.69 -26.47
N LYS A 28 33.99 -2.53 -27.13
CA LYS A 28 33.78 -3.94 -26.79
C LYS A 28 35.13 -4.65 -26.65
N HIS A 29 35.39 -5.21 -25.47
CA HIS A 29 36.39 -6.24 -25.27
C HIS A 29 35.95 -7.52 -25.99
N GLN A 30 36.61 -7.88 -27.09
CA GLN A 30 36.65 -9.24 -27.62
C GLN A 30 38.06 -9.79 -27.45
N LYS A 31 38.16 -10.88 -26.67
CA LYS A 31 39.35 -11.73 -26.54
C LYS A 31 39.65 -12.39 -27.90
N ALA A 32 40.92 -12.39 -28.29
CA ALA A 32 41.49 -13.41 -29.16
C ALA A 32 42.87 -13.79 -28.63
N TYR A 33 42.98 -15.03 -28.15
CA TYR A 33 44.25 -15.70 -27.89
C TYR A 33 44.96 -15.94 -29.23
N ALA A 34 46.21 -15.52 -29.35
CA ALA A 34 47.10 -15.95 -30.43
C ALA A 34 48.40 -16.48 -29.83
N LEU A 35 48.54 -17.82 -29.90
CA LEU A 35 49.84 -18.49 -29.84
C LEU A 35 50.70 -17.99 -31.01
N HIS A 36 51.96 -17.64 -30.74
CA HIS A 36 52.99 -17.70 -31.77
C HIS A 36 54.28 -18.28 -31.17
N CYS A 37 54.66 -19.46 -31.66
CA CYS A 37 56.00 -20.03 -31.58
C CYS A 37 56.68 -19.93 -32.94
N MET A 38 58.03 -19.99 -32.93
CA MET A 38 58.98 -20.14 -34.05
C MET A 38 59.27 -18.83 -34.83
N ARG A 39 60.48 -18.49 -35.30
CA ARG A 39 61.87 -19.02 -35.29
C ARG A 39 62.77 -17.89 -35.89
N SER A 40 63.97 -17.66 -35.36
CA SER A 40 65.32 -17.86 -35.98
C SER A 40 65.78 -16.91 -37.10
N ASP A 41 67.09 -16.64 -37.04
CA ASP A 41 68.02 -16.08 -38.05
C ASP A 41 67.91 -14.56 -38.25
N GLY A 42 68.96 -13.75 -38.34
CA GLY A 42 70.40 -13.90 -38.56
C GLY A 42 70.88 -12.58 -39.20
N HIS A 43 72.19 -12.27 -39.12
CA HIS A 43 72.90 -11.20 -39.86
C HIS A 43 72.70 -9.75 -39.40
N GLU A 44 73.77 -9.10 -38.89
CA GLU A 44 74.55 -8.00 -39.52
C GLU A 44 74.26 -6.72 -38.70
N GLU A 45 75.16 -5.87 -38.20
CA GLU A 45 76.51 -5.42 -38.58
C GLU A 45 77.24 -4.85 -37.34
N PHE A 46 78.57 -4.86 -37.40
CA PHE A 46 79.51 -4.18 -36.51
C PHE A 46 80.01 -2.90 -37.22
N GLU A 47 80.04 -1.76 -36.53
CA GLU A 47 81.03 -0.66 -36.66
C GLU A 47 80.99 0.10 -35.32
N ASN A 48 82.04 0.51 -34.61
CA ASN A 48 83.46 0.85 -34.83
C ASN A 48 84.12 0.67 -33.43
N SER A 49 85.42 0.50 -33.17
CA SER A 49 86.67 0.65 -33.91
C SER A 49 87.80 0.15 -32.98
N GLN A 50 88.81 -0.51 -33.56
CA GLN A 50 90.23 -0.58 -33.13
C GLN A 50 90.60 -0.78 -31.65
N GLU A 51 91.21 -1.93 -31.34
CA GLU A 51 92.66 -2.00 -31.10
C GLU A 51 93.17 -3.45 -31.04
N ASN A 52 94.42 -3.59 -31.45
CA ASN A 52 95.15 -4.79 -31.83
C ASN A 52 95.80 -5.53 -30.65
N LEU A 53 96.32 -6.73 -30.97
CA LEU A 53 97.28 -7.59 -30.23
C LEU A 53 96.61 -8.51 -29.19
N GLY A 54 96.74 -9.83 -29.21
CA GLY A 54 97.63 -10.71 -29.93
C GLY A 54 97.93 -11.92 -29.05
N LEU A 55 97.72 -13.12 -29.62
CA LEU A 55 98.48 -14.34 -29.37
C LEU A 55 98.23 -15.21 -28.10
N SER A 56 97.90 -16.47 -28.43
CA SER A 56 98.37 -17.74 -27.84
C SER A 56 97.86 -18.19 -26.47
N SER A 57 97.01 -19.22 -26.55
CA SER A 57 97.12 -20.53 -25.88
C SER A 57 97.72 -20.60 -24.47
N VAL A 58 96.89 -20.96 -23.49
CA VAL A 58 97.27 -21.91 -22.44
C VAL A 58 96.05 -22.76 -22.08
N THR A 59 96.13 -24.06 -22.36
CA THR A 59 95.32 -25.10 -21.73
C THR A 59 95.68 -25.21 -20.25
N LYS A 60 94.67 -25.28 -19.37
CA LYS A 60 94.62 -26.14 -18.16
C LYS A 60 93.38 -25.83 -17.32
N GLU A 61 92.56 -26.84 -17.11
CA GLU A 61 91.42 -26.85 -16.18
C GLU A 61 91.78 -26.32 -14.78
N PRO A 62 90.80 -25.71 -14.09
CA PRO A 62 90.56 -25.97 -12.68
C PRO A 62 89.19 -26.65 -12.52
N LYS A 63 89.15 -27.88 -11.99
CA LYS A 63 88.90 -28.15 -10.57
C LYS A 63 87.45 -27.86 -10.15
N GLN A 64 86.79 -28.91 -9.64
CA GLN A 64 85.72 -29.00 -8.60
C GLN A 64 85.14 -27.70 -7.98
N LYS A 65 85.94 -26.65 -7.80
CA LYS A 65 85.58 -25.27 -7.49
C LYS A 65 84.53 -24.68 -8.47
N ASP A 66 84.60 -24.98 -9.76
CA ASP A 66 83.66 -24.45 -10.76
C ASP A 66 82.27 -25.09 -10.62
N ILE A 67 82.19 -26.39 -10.33
CA ILE A 67 80.92 -27.08 -10.05
C ILE A 67 80.27 -26.55 -8.77
N TRP A 68 81.06 -26.29 -7.72
CA TRP A 68 80.57 -25.69 -6.49
C TRP A 68 80.09 -24.24 -6.66
N ASN A 69 80.71 -23.48 -7.57
CA ASN A 69 80.25 -22.14 -7.93
C ASN A 69 78.91 -22.19 -8.68
N PHE A 70 78.77 -23.09 -9.67
CA PHE A 70 77.48 -23.30 -10.35
C PHE A 70 76.38 -23.78 -9.39
N PHE A 71 76.70 -24.64 -8.43
CA PHE A 71 75.73 -25.09 -7.43
C PHE A 71 75.30 -23.93 -6.52
N ARG A 72 76.23 -23.07 -6.12
CA ARG A 72 75.95 -21.87 -5.30
C ARG A 72 75.11 -20.85 -6.08
N GLU A 73 75.42 -20.64 -7.35
CA GLU A 73 74.68 -19.74 -8.24
C GLU A 73 73.26 -20.28 -8.53
N ALA A 74 73.13 -21.60 -8.76
CA ALA A 74 71.83 -22.25 -8.89
C ALA A 74 70.98 -22.11 -7.61
N GLN A 75 71.59 -22.28 -6.42
CA GLN A 75 70.90 -22.06 -5.15
C GLN A 75 70.45 -20.61 -4.97
N GLN A 76 71.28 -19.63 -5.36
CA GLN A 76 70.92 -18.21 -5.31
C GLN A 76 69.79 -17.87 -6.29
N ASN A 77 69.82 -18.42 -7.52
CA ASN A 77 68.77 -18.23 -8.51
C ASN A 77 67.44 -18.87 -8.05
N ILE A 78 67.48 -20.07 -7.47
CA ILE A 78 66.28 -20.71 -6.90
C ILE A 78 65.71 -19.86 -5.76
N LEU A 79 66.57 -19.35 -4.87
CA LEU A 79 66.14 -18.49 -3.77
C LEU A 79 65.51 -17.18 -4.28
N PHE A 80 66.11 -16.56 -5.29
CA PHE A 80 65.61 -15.34 -5.91
C PHE A 80 64.24 -15.56 -6.58
N ILE A 81 64.09 -16.64 -7.37
CA ILE A 81 62.83 -17.00 -8.01
C ILE A 81 61.76 -17.31 -6.96
N ASN A 82 62.09 -18.05 -5.90
CA ASN A 82 61.13 -18.34 -4.83
C ASN A 82 60.69 -17.07 -4.08
N LYS A 83 61.59 -16.09 -3.90
CA LYS A 83 61.23 -14.79 -3.32
C LYS A 83 60.26 -14.01 -4.20
N GLN A 84 60.48 -13.99 -5.52
CA GLN A 84 59.54 -13.36 -6.46
C GLN A 84 58.20 -14.09 -6.53
N ARG A 85 58.21 -15.43 -6.48
CA ARG A 85 56.98 -16.24 -6.44
C ARG A 85 56.16 -15.94 -5.19
N LEU A 86 56.80 -15.78 -4.04
CA LEU A 86 56.11 -15.44 -2.79
C LEU A 86 55.41 -14.07 -2.90
N ALA A 87 56.12 -13.05 -3.39
CA ALA A 87 55.56 -11.71 -3.59
C ALA A 87 54.36 -11.73 -4.57
N ALA A 88 54.46 -12.50 -5.66
CA ALA A 88 53.36 -12.65 -6.61
C ALA A 88 52.14 -13.37 -6.02
N VAL A 89 52.35 -14.33 -5.10
CA VAL A 89 51.25 -15.01 -4.40
C VAL A 89 50.56 -14.06 -3.41
N GLU A 90 51.32 -13.25 -2.68
CA GLU A 90 50.77 -12.25 -1.76
C GLU A 90 49.91 -11.20 -2.51
N GLU A 91 50.34 -10.72 -3.67
CA GLU A 91 49.53 -9.83 -4.50
C GLU A 91 48.27 -10.52 -5.02
N LEU A 92 48.35 -11.78 -5.44
CA LEU A 92 47.18 -12.54 -5.87
C LEU A 92 46.17 -12.75 -4.75
N GLU A 93 46.63 -13.01 -3.52
CA GLU A 93 45.75 -13.11 -2.36
C GLU A 93 45.05 -11.79 -2.05
N LYS A 94 45.76 -10.66 -2.17
CA LYS A 94 45.17 -9.33 -2.01
C LYS A 94 44.11 -9.05 -3.07
N LEU A 95 44.41 -9.33 -4.35
CA LEU A 95 43.46 -9.15 -5.45
C LEU A 95 42.24 -10.06 -5.32
N LYS A 96 42.43 -11.28 -4.82
CA LYS A 96 41.32 -12.21 -4.56
C LYS A 96 40.40 -11.66 -3.48
N LYS A 97 40.97 -11.10 -2.40
CA LYS A 97 40.19 -10.47 -1.34
C LYS A 97 39.38 -9.27 -1.85
N GLU A 98 39.99 -8.38 -2.63
CA GLU A 98 39.30 -7.24 -3.24
C GLU A 98 38.17 -7.68 -4.18
N LYS A 99 38.38 -8.75 -4.96
CA LYS A 99 37.33 -9.33 -5.81
C LYS A 99 36.15 -9.85 -5.00
N ASP A 100 36.40 -10.56 -3.91
CA ASP A 100 35.35 -11.14 -3.06
C ASP A 100 34.52 -10.03 -2.38
N GLU A 101 35.17 -8.95 -1.91
CA GLU A 101 34.50 -7.75 -1.38
C GLU A 101 33.62 -7.04 -2.43
N LEU A 102 34.10 -6.93 -3.68
CA LEU A 102 33.32 -6.34 -4.77
C LEU A 102 32.10 -7.19 -5.15
N LEU A 103 32.24 -8.52 -5.15
CA LEU A 103 31.13 -9.45 -5.41
C LEU A 103 30.02 -9.30 -4.36
N GLU A 104 30.39 -9.20 -3.09
CA GLU A 104 29.42 -8.98 -2.01
C GLU A 104 28.69 -7.64 -2.16
N ARG A 105 29.42 -6.59 -2.58
CA ARG A 105 28.81 -5.28 -2.85
C ARG A 105 27.85 -5.30 -4.05
N ILE A 106 28.18 -6.02 -5.11
CA ILE A 106 27.29 -6.18 -6.27
C ILE A 106 25.99 -6.87 -5.85
N ASN A 107 26.08 -7.96 -5.08
CA ASN A 107 24.89 -8.67 -4.61
C ASN A 107 23.98 -7.78 -3.74
N GLN A 108 24.55 -6.98 -2.83
CA GLN A 108 23.78 -6.00 -2.04
C GLN A 108 23.08 -4.96 -2.92
N LEU A 109 23.79 -4.43 -3.93
CA LEU A 109 23.22 -3.44 -4.85
C LEU A 109 22.12 -4.03 -5.74
N GLU A 110 22.24 -5.29 -6.15
CA GLU A 110 21.21 -6.02 -6.89
C GLU A 110 19.95 -6.25 -6.05
N GLU A 111 20.10 -6.59 -4.77
CA GLU A 111 18.98 -6.70 -3.82
C GLU A 111 18.29 -5.35 -3.59
N GLU A 112 19.06 -4.28 -3.38
CA GLU A 112 18.55 -2.91 -3.22
C GLU A 112 17.78 -2.45 -4.47
N THR A 113 18.32 -2.68 -5.67
CA THR A 113 17.64 -2.31 -6.93
C THR A 113 16.37 -3.12 -7.17
N GLN A 114 16.35 -4.41 -6.85
CA GLN A 114 15.15 -5.23 -6.99
C GLN A 114 14.02 -4.79 -6.04
N ILE A 115 14.36 -4.31 -4.85
CA ILE A 115 13.41 -3.73 -3.88
C ILE A 115 12.86 -2.40 -4.39
N VAL A 116 13.72 -1.51 -4.90
CA VAL A 116 13.31 -0.22 -5.47
C VAL A 116 12.38 -0.41 -6.67
N ILE A 117 12.71 -1.35 -7.57
CA ILE A 117 11.86 -1.68 -8.74
C ILE A 117 10.50 -2.25 -8.31
N LYS A 118 10.44 -3.09 -7.27
CA LYS A 118 9.15 -3.60 -6.75
C LYS A 118 8.31 -2.49 -6.12
N LYS A 119 8.95 -1.55 -5.40
CA LYS A 119 8.28 -0.41 -4.77
C LYS A 119 7.68 0.52 -5.82
N ASP A 120 8.44 0.83 -6.86
CA ASP A 120 8.02 1.70 -7.98
C ASP A 120 6.86 1.08 -8.78
N LYS A 121 6.95 -0.23 -9.06
CA LYS A 121 5.88 -1.00 -9.71
C LYS A 121 4.58 -1.02 -8.92
N SER A 122 4.66 -1.23 -7.60
CA SER A 122 3.46 -1.21 -6.75
C SER A 122 2.82 0.17 -6.71
N SER A 123 3.61 1.24 -6.74
CA SER A 123 3.12 2.63 -6.68
C SER A 123 2.22 2.97 -7.87
N VAL A 124 2.66 2.64 -9.08
CA VAL A 124 1.95 2.87 -10.36
C VAL A 124 0.56 2.20 -10.37
N LEU A 125 0.46 1.00 -9.82
CA LEU A 125 -0.80 0.24 -9.75
C LEU A 125 -1.81 0.89 -8.80
N TRP A 126 -1.35 1.33 -7.62
CA TRP A 126 -2.21 2.01 -6.65
C TRP A 126 -2.71 3.35 -7.19
N GLU A 127 -1.85 4.10 -7.88
CA GLU A 127 -2.22 5.37 -8.50
C GLU A 127 -3.31 5.19 -9.56
N LEU A 128 -3.22 4.15 -10.37
CA LEU A 128 -4.23 3.86 -11.39
C LEU A 128 -5.58 3.41 -10.76
N LEU A 129 -5.54 2.61 -9.69
CA LEU A 129 -6.75 2.22 -8.93
C LEU A 129 -7.43 3.44 -8.31
N LEU A 130 -6.65 4.35 -7.70
CA LEU A 130 -7.15 5.61 -7.16
C LEU A 130 -7.78 6.50 -8.22
N ARG A 131 -7.18 6.55 -9.42
CA ARG A 131 -7.74 7.30 -10.54
C ARG A 131 -9.10 6.74 -10.95
N ILE A 132 -9.23 5.42 -11.04
CA ILE A 132 -10.50 4.74 -11.34
C ILE A 132 -11.53 5.06 -10.24
N ASP A 133 -11.15 5.01 -8.97
CA ASP A 133 -12.05 5.34 -7.86
C ASP A 133 -12.50 6.81 -7.90
N SER A 134 -11.57 7.73 -8.20
CA SER A 134 -11.87 9.15 -8.41
C SER A 134 -12.87 9.36 -9.56
N MET A 135 -12.72 8.63 -10.66
CA MET A 135 -13.67 8.69 -11.80
C MET A 135 -15.07 8.20 -11.41
N VAL A 136 -15.19 7.18 -10.55
CA VAL A 136 -16.50 6.72 -10.04
C VAL A 136 -17.14 7.78 -9.16
N ILE A 137 -16.37 8.32 -8.21
CA ILE A 137 -16.84 9.35 -7.27
C ILE A 137 -17.31 10.60 -8.01
N ASN A 138 -16.58 11.00 -9.06
CA ASN A 138 -16.93 12.16 -9.90
C ASN A 138 -18.02 11.85 -10.94
N GLY A 139 -18.52 10.62 -11.02
CA GLY A 139 -19.58 10.23 -11.95
C GLY A 139 -19.16 10.08 -13.42
N LEU A 140 -17.85 10.00 -13.70
CA LEU A 140 -17.31 9.79 -15.05
C LEU A 140 -17.56 8.36 -15.56
N ILE A 141 -17.56 7.37 -14.65
CA ILE A 141 -17.83 5.96 -14.95
C ILE A 141 -18.74 5.35 -13.89
N GLY A 142 -19.52 4.34 -14.30
CA GLY A 142 -20.36 3.56 -13.38
C GLY A 142 -19.55 2.51 -12.59
N ILE A 143 -20.14 2.01 -11.50
CA ILE A 143 -19.51 1.02 -10.60
C ILE A 143 -19.12 -0.27 -11.35
N ASP A 144 -19.97 -0.75 -12.26
CA ASP A 144 -19.70 -1.96 -13.07
C ASP A 144 -18.50 -1.79 -14.01
N GLU A 145 -18.38 -0.62 -14.63
CA GLU A 145 -17.26 -0.30 -15.51
C GLU A 145 -15.96 -0.20 -14.70
N ALA A 146 -15.99 0.50 -13.58
CA ALA A 146 -14.86 0.65 -12.68
C ALA A 146 -14.40 -0.67 -12.07
N TYR A 147 -15.32 -1.55 -11.67
CA TYR A 147 -14.99 -2.91 -11.22
C TYR A 147 -14.14 -3.63 -12.27
N THR A 148 -14.58 -3.58 -13.52
CA THR A 148 -13.92 -4.33 -14.58
C THR A 148 -12.52 -3.77 -14.87
N MET A 149 -12.37 -2.44 -14.78
CA MET A 149 -11.08 -1.78 -14.86
C MET A 149 -10.16 -2.16 -13.69
N ARG A 150 -10.63 -2.11 -12.43
CA ARG A 150 -9.83 -2.50 -11.25
C ARG A 150 -9.34 -3.95 -11.35
N LYS A 151 -10.21 -4.86 -11.80
CA LYS A 151 -9.84 -6.27 -12.01
C LYS A 151 -8.79 -6.43 -13.10
N PHE A 152 -8.95 -5.74 -14.24
CA PHE A 152 -7.97 -5.78 -15.33
C PHE A 152 -6.57 -5.35 -14.85
N VAL A 153 -6.54 -4.27 -14.06
CA VAL A 153 -5.31 -3.75 -13.45
C VAL A 153 -4.66 -4.77 -12.52
N LYS A 154 -5.46 -5.49 -11.73
CA LYS A 154 -4.97 -6.59 -10.88
C LYS A 154 -4.47 -7.80 -11.67
N GLU A 155 -5.20 -8.25 -12.68
CA GLU A 155 -4.79 -9.41 -13.49
C GLU A 155 -3.44 -9.16 -14.19
N HIS A 156 -3.13 -7.89 -14.48
CA HIS A 156 -1.90 -7.47 -15.13
C HIS A 156 -0.88 -6.85 -14.16
N GLN A 157 -1.05 -7.05 -12.84
CA GLN A 157 -0.15 -6.52 -11.79
C GLN A 157 1.32 -6.95 -11.99
N SER A 158 1.54 -8.13 -12.59
CA SER A 158 2.86 -8.67 -12.90
C SER A 158 3.43 -8.19 -14.25
N ASN A 159 2.63 -7.52 -15.09
CA ASN A 159 2.98 -7.12 -16.45
C ASN A 159 2.70 -5.64 -16.73
N ILE A 160 3.40 -4.77 -16.01
CA ILE A 160 3.28 -3.30 -16.09
C ILE A 160 3.62 -2.72 -17.47
N SER A 161 4.25 -3.49 -18.38
CA SER A 161 4.43 -3.06 -19.77
C SER A 161 3.11 -2.76 -20.50
N VAL A 162 1.99 -3.26 -19.96
CA VAL A 162 0.62 -3.00 -20.45
C VAL A 162 0.11 -1.61 -20.03
N PHE A 163 0.66 -1.03 -18.95
CA PHE A 163 0.32 0.31 -18.45
C PHE A 163 1.57 1.22 -18.52
N PRO A 164 1.82 1.88 -19.67
CA PRO A 164 2.94 2.82 -19.79
C PRO A 164 2.83 3.90 -18.72
N LEU A 165 3.94 4.25 -18.05
CA LEU A 165 4.02 5.38 -17.09
C LEU A 165 3.41 6.66 -17.68
N ASP A 166 3.55 6.82 -19.00
CA ASP A 166 3.04 7.92 -19.80
C ASP A 166 1.51 8.08 -19.72
N VAL A 167 0.77 7.01 -19.40
CA VAL A 167 -0.70 7.02 -19.27
C VAL A 167 -1.11 7.62 -17.92
N LEU A 168 -0.34 7.43 -16.85
CA LEU A 168 -0.64 7.99 -15.53
C LEU A 168 -0.52 9.51 -15.46
N GLN A 169 0.29 10.10 -16.34
CA GLN A 169 0.40 11.56 -16.46
C GLN A 169 -0.67 12.20 -17.35
N GLN A 170 -1.57 11.40 -17.93
CA GLN A 170 -2.64 11.90 -18.79
C GLN A 170 -3.90 12.22 -17.97
N GLY A 171 -4.84 12.93 -18.59
CA GLY A 171 -6.13 13.23 -17.99
C GLY A 171 -6.99 11.97 -17.83
N ASP A 172 -8.03 12.08 -17.01
CA ASP A 172 -8.91 10.97 -16.69
C ASP A 172 -9.57 10.37 -17.95
N ALA A 173 -9.87 11.21 -18.95
CA ALA A 173 -10.47 10.78 -20.21
C ALA A 173 -9.54 9.89 -21.04
N GLU A 174 -8.23 10.19 -21.09
CA GLU A 174 -7.25 9.43 -21.83
C GLU A 174 -6.93 8.09 -21.16
N ILE A 175 -6.80 8.08 -19.83
CA ILE A 175 -6.64 6.85 -19.03
C ILE A 175 -7.84 5.92 -19.26
N LEU A 176 -9.04 6.49 -19.26
CA LEU A 176 -10.28 5.75 -19.46
C LEU A 176 -10.39 5.22 -20.89
N ALA A 177 -9.96 5.99 -21.90
CA ALA A 177 -9.85 5.52 -23.29
C ALA A 177 -8.82 4.39 -23.44
N ALA A 178 -7.70 4.44 -22.71
CA ALA A 178 -6.70 3.38 -22.69
C ALA A 178 -7.26 2.10 -22.03
N LEU A 179 -7.95 2.22 -20.89
CA LEU A 179 -8.58 1.10 -20.19
C LEU A 179 -9.70 0.44 -21.02
N ARG A 180 -10.50 1.23 -21.74
CA ARG A 180 -11.57 0.73 -22.63
C ARG A 180 -11.06 -0.03 -23.87
N ARG A 181 -9.79 0.15 -24.26
CA ARG A 181 -9.19 -0.58 -25.40
C ARG A 181 -8.93 -2.05 -25.09
N PHE A 182 -8.95 -2.44 -23.82
CA PHE A 182 -8.73 -3.82 -23.43
C PHE A 182 -10.04 -4.63 -23.49
N PRO A 183 -10.06 -5.78 -24.19
CA PRO A 183 -11.29 -6.55 -24.38
C PRO A 183 -11.71 -7.24 -23.08
N ASN A 184 -12.83 -6.80 -22.49
CA ASN A 184 -13.43 -7.44 -21.32
C ASN A 184 -14.18 -8.72 -21.69
N LYS A 185 -13.77 -9.84 -21.10
CA LYS A 185 -14.54 -11.09 -21.04
C LYS A 185 -14.96 -11.35 -19.61
N THR A 186 -16.00 -10.67 -19.12
CA THR A 186 -17.01 -11.15 -18.14
C THR A 186 -17.66 -9.96 -17.41
N LYS A 187 -18.98 -10.05 -17.20
CA LYS A 187 -19.79 -9.15 -16.38
C LYS A 187 -19.70 -9.62 -14.92
N TRP A 188 -19.23 -8.76 -14.02
CA TRP A 188 -19.18 -9.02 -12.57
C TRP A 188 -19.54 -7.72 -11.84
N ASN A 189 -20.22 -7.84 -10.71
CA ASN A 189 -20.80 -6.71 -9.97
C ASN A 189 -19.89 -6.34 -8.79
N GLY A 190 -19.10 -5.29 -8.91
CA GLY A 190 -18.38 -4.70 -7.78
C GLY A 190 -19.34 -4.00 -6.81
N PHE A 191 -19.01 -4.00 -5.52
CA PHE A 191 -19.75 -3.25 -4.50
C PHE A 191 -19.06 -1.93 -4.18
N HIS A 192 -19.85 -0.92 -3.83
CA HIS A 192 -19.39 0.26 -3.11
C HIS A 192 -19.57 0.06 -1.61
N VAL A 193 -18.45 -0.04 -0.89
CA VAL A 193 -18.41 -0.29 0.55
C VAL A 193 -17.80 0.92 1.26
N ILE A 194 -18.51 1.46 2.25
CA ILE A 194 -17.96 2.48 3.14
C ILE A 194 -17.80 1.88 4.52
N HIS A 195 -16.55 1.79 4.98
CA HIS A 195 -16.25 1.44 6.36
C HIS A 195 -16.43 2.67 7.25
N ILE A 196 -17.19 2.52 8.34
CA ILE A 196 -17.24 3.49 9.44
C ILE A 196 -16.54 2.82 10.62
N CYS A 197 -15.36 3.31 10.98
CA CYS A 197 -14.55 2.72 12.03
C CYS A 197 -13.90 3.81 12.90
N THR A 198 -13.23 3.37 13.95
CA THR A 198 -12.52 4.22 14.91
C THR A 198 -11.02 4.24 14.69
N GLU A 199 -10.49 3.28 13.95
CA GLU A 199 -9.06 3.13 13.71
C GLU A 199 -8.77 2.50 12.34
N MET A 200 -7.62 2.87 11.76
CA MET A 200 -7.11 2.37 10.47
C MET A 200 -5.61 2.60 10.43
N ALA A 201 -4.83 1.57 10.11
CA ALA A 201 -3.40 1.73 9.94
C ALA A 201 -3.06 2.36 8.57
N PRO A 202 -1.99 3.16 8.47
CA PRO A 202 -1.12 3.64 9.56
C PRO A 202 -1.70 4.80 10.39
N LEU A 203 -2.73 5.51 9.88
CA LEU A 203 -3.31 6.73 10.45
C LEU A 203 -3.56 6.74 11.97
N VAL A 204 -4.31 5.74 12.45
CA VAL A 204 -4.70 5.54 13.84
C VAL A 204 -4.46 4.08 14.14
N SER A 205 -3.28 3.75 14.67
CA SER A 205 -2.83 2.37 14.88
C SER A 205 -2.82 2.00 16.36
N VAL A 206 -4.00 2.03 17.00
CA VAL A 206 -4.14 1.73 18.44
C VAL A 206 -4.33 0.25 18.71
N GLY A 207 -5.23 -0.41 17.99
CA GLY A 207 -5.60 -1.80 18.19
C GLY A 207 -5.42 -2.69 16.95
N PRO A 208 -5.83 -3.97 17.06
CA PRO A 208 -5.81 -4.91 15.94
C PRO A 208 -6.81 -4.53 14.83
N LEU A 209 -7.86 -3.76 15.16
CA LEU A 209 -8.86 -3.31 14.18
C LEU A 209 -8.19 -2.41 13.12
N ALA A 210 -7.22 -1.58 13.50
CA ALA A 210 -6.53 -0.66 12.59
C ALA A 210 -5.85 -1.40 11.43
N SER A 211 -5.05 -2.42 11.76
CA SER A 211 -4.37 -3.25 10.77
C SER A 211 -5.35 -4.10 9.96
N TYR A 212 -6.44 -4.52 10.57
CA TYR A 212 -7.49 -5.27 9.91
C TYR A 212 -8.23 -4.42 8.86
N ILE A 213 -8.67 -3.21 9.19
CA ILE A 213 -9.38 -2.32 8.27
C ILE A 213 -8.54 -2.05 7.03
N ARG A 214 -7.26 -1.71 7.23
CA ARG A 214 -6.33 -1.48 6.11
C ARG A 214 -6.24 -2.70 5.21
N GLN A 215 -6.00 -3.88 5.79
CA GLN A 215 -5.82 -5.11 5.02
C GLN A 215 -7.09 -5.54 4.29
N LEU A 216 -8.24 -5.54 4.98
CA LEU A 216 -9.52 -5.87 4.37
C LEU A 216 -9.84 -4.90 3.22
N SER A 217 -9.65 -3.60 3.42
CA SER A 217 -9.92 -2.59 2.40
C SER A 217 -9.05 -2.80 1.16
N CYS A 218 -7.75 -3.04 1.32
CA CYS A 218 -6.86 -3.36 0.19
C CYS A 218 -7.27 -4.66 -0.53
N LEU A 219 -7.68 -5.70 0.22
CA LEU A 219 -8.12 -6.96 -0.37
C LEU A 219 -9.41 -6.78 -1.19
N LEU A 220 -10.38 -6.03 -0.66
CA LEU A 220 -11.64 -5.74 -1.33
C LEU A 220 -11.46 -4.84 -2.57
N GLN A 221 -10.58 -3.83 -2.51
CA GLN A 221 -10.17 -3.08 -3.70
C GLN A 221 -9.52 -3.99 -4.73
N GLY A 222 -8.69 -4.93 -4.29
CA GLY A 222 -8.16 -5.98 -5.13
C GLY A 222 -9.26 -6.84 -5.77
N GLU A 223 -10.36 -7.11 -5.08
CA GLU A 223 -11.52 -7.80 -5.69
C GLU A 223 -12.34 -6.89 -6.62
N GLY A 224 -11.93 -5.64 -6.82
CA GLY A 224 -12.56 -4.67 -7.71
C GLY A 224 -13.68 -3.87 -7.05
N TYR A 225 -13.79 -3.87 -5.72
CA TYR A 225 -14.77 -3.06 -5.00
C TYR A 225 -14.30 -1.62 -4.85
N LEU A 226 -15.23 -0.68 -4.80
CA LEU A 226 -14.94 0.69 -4.40
C LEU A 226 -15.01 0.73 -2.87
N VAL A 227 -13.89 1.00 -2.22
CA VAL A 227 -13.81 0.99 -0.75
C VAL A 227 -13.39 2.37 -0.26
N GLU A 228 -14.16 2.91 0.68
CA GLU A 228 -13.85 4.15 1.37
C GLU A 228 -13.89 3.92 2.88
N VAL A 229 -13.17 4.76 3.63
CA VAL A 229 -13.12 4.69 5.09
C VAL A 229 -13.46 6.06 5.67
N ILE A 230 -14.36 6.09 6.65
CA ILE A 230 -14.68 7.29 7.43
C ILE A 230 -14.13 7.11 8.84
N LEU A 231 -13.37 8.10 9.31
CA LEU A 231 -12.75 8.13 10.64
C LEU A 231 -13.03 9.46 11.35
N PRO A 232 -13.00 9.49 12.69
CA PRO A 232 -12.89 10.75 13.43
C PRO A 232 -11.54 11.41 13.14
N LYS A 233 -11.52 12.74 13.07
CA LYS A 233 -10.26 13.48 12.98
C LYS A 233 -9.61 13.59 14.37
N TYR A 234 -8.81 12.59 14.75
CA TYR A 234 -8.04 12.63 16.01
C TYR A 234 -6.91 13.65 15.96
N SER A 235 -6.47 14.14 17.12
CA SER A 235 -5.27 14.96 17.26
C SER A 235 -3.97 14.19 17.05
N THR A 236 -3.99 12.88 17.32
CA THR A 236 -2.87 11.96 17.21
C THR A 236 -2.71 11.33 15.82
N LEU A 237 -3.46 11.82 14.83
CA LEU A 237 -3.36 11.33 13.45
C LEU A 237 -1.95 11.56 12.90
N ASP A 238 -1.40 10.52 12.28
CA ASP A 238 -0.21 10.66 11.44
C ASP A 238 -0.62 11.29 10.10
N MET A 239 -0.38 12.59 9.97
CA MET A 239 -0.79 13.38 8.81
C MET A 239 0.13 13.16 7.60
N ASP A 240 1.35 12.68 7.83
CA ASP A 240 2.35 12.46 6.76
C ASP A 240 1.99 11.25 5.88
N GLU A 241 1.20 10.33 6.43
CA GLU A 241 0.68 9.14 5.74
C GLU A 241 -0.55 9.42 4.86
N ILE A 242 -1.07 10.65 4.87
CA ILE A 242 -2.25 11.03 4.08
C ILE A 242 -1.84 11.80 2.83
N GLU A 243 -2.04 11.16 1.69
CA GLU A 243 -1.83 11.79 0.39
C GLU A 243 -3.01 12.69 0.04
N GLY A 244 -2.72 13.92 -0.42
CA GLY A 244 -3.73 14.83 -0.95
C GLY A 244 -4.78 15.28 0.06
N LEU A 245 -4.46 15.33 1.35
CA LEU A 245 -5.40 15.76 2.38
C LEU A 245 -5.90 17.19 2.12
N GLN A 246 -7.21 17.35 1.98
CA GLN A 246 -7.87 18.62 1.74
C GLN A 246 -9.15 18.75 2.56
N GLU A 247 -9.37 19.94 3.13
CA GLU A 247 -10.66 20.29 3.72
C GLU A 247 -11.66 20.57 2.59
N ILE A 248 -12.83 19.95 2.66
CA ILE A 248 -13.93 20.23 1.74
C ILE A 248 -14.75 21.38 2.31
N GLU A 249 -14.87 22.45 1.55
CA GLU A 249 -15.80 23.55 1.85
C GLU A 249 -17.23 23.09 1.62
N ALA A 250 -17.85 22.50 2.64
CA ALA A 250 -19.23 22.02 2.61
C ALA A 250 -19.95 22.28 3.93
N ASP A 251 -21.25 22.63 3.84
CA ASP A 251 -22.15 22.83 4.99
C ASP A 251 -22.51 21.50 5.69
N ALA A 252 -21.57 20.97 6.45
CA ALA A 252 -21.69 19.69 7.13
C ALA A 252 -22.22 19.84 8.57
N TYR A 253 -23.54 20.01 8.73
CA TYR A 253 -24.20 20.01 10.04
C TYR A 253 -24.72 18.63 10.47
N SER A 254 -24.62 18.32 11.77
CA SER A 254 -25.13 17.09 12.37
C SER A 254 -25.90 17.36 13.65
N TYR A 255 -26.96 16.57 13.88
CA TYR A 255 -27.71 16.66 15.13
C TYR A 255 -26.90 16.13 16.30
N TYR A 256 -26.86 16.88 17.39
CA TYR A 256 -26.41 16.40 18.68
C TYR A 256 -27.13 17.13 19.81
N ASN A 257 -27.68 16.39 20.78
CA ASN A 257 -28.26 16.91 22.01
C ASN A 257 -29.25 18.09 21.80
N GLY A 258 -30.17 17.93 20.84
CA GLY A 258 -31.23 18.90 20.55
C GLY A 258 -30.85 20.04 19.59
N GLN A 259 -29.62 20.07 19.07
CA GLN A 259 -29.14 21.14 18.20
C GLN A 259 -28.36 20.61 16.99
N LEU A 260 -28.20 21.45 15.96
CA LEU A 260 -27.34 21.16 14.81
C LEU A 260 -25.97 21.78 15.02
N HIS A 261 -24.91 20.97 14.86
CA HIS A 261 -23.52 21.39 15.03
C HIS A 261 -22.75 21.22 13.73
N ALA A 262 -21.90 22.21 13.42
CA ALA A 262 -21.05 22.19 12.24
C ALA A 262 -19.87 21.21 12.40
N ASN A 263 -19.49 20.61 11.29
CA ASN A 263 -18.32 19.74 11.14
C ASN A 263 -17.45 20.26 9.99
N ARG A 264 -16.15 20.02 10.09
CA ARG A 264 -15.21 20.11 8.96
C ARG A 264 -14.98 18.71 8.42
N ILE A 265 -15.02 18.59 7.10
CA ILE A 265 -14.82 17.34 6.40
C ILE A 265 -13.48 17.41 5.69
N TRP A 266 -12.64 16.40 5.90
CA TRP A 266 -11.35 16.32 5.24
C TRP A 266 -11.29 15.05 4.42
N ASN A 267 -10.85 15.15 3.17
CA ASN A 267 -10.64 13.98 2.32
C ASN A 267 -9.16 13.82 2.03
N GLY A 268 -8.71 12.57 1.97
CA GLY A 268 -7.38 12.22 1.54
C GLY A 268 -7.33 10.75 1.13
N VAL A 269 -6.13 10.26 0.87
CA VAL A 269 -5.90 8.90 0.44
C VAL A 269 -4.83 8.26 1.33
N VAL A 270 -5.07 7.02 1.76
CA VAL A 270 -4.11 6.25 2.55
C VAL A 270 -4.03 4.83 2.01
N SER A 271 -2.83 4.39 1.63
CA SER A 271 -2.62 3.05 1.06
C SER A 271 -3.55 2.73 -0.12
N GLY A 272 -3.84 3.72 -0.97
CA GLY A 272 -4.76 3.56 -2.10
C GLY A 272 -6.25 3.61 -1.76
N ILE A 273 -6.62 3.84 -0.49
CA ILE A 273 -8.01 3.86 -0.02
C ILE A 273 -8.44 5.31 0.25
N GLY A 274 -9.62 5.69 -0.25
CA GLY A 274 -10.21 7.00 0.03
C GLY A 274 -10.60 7.11 1.50
N VAL A 275 -10.07 8.11 2.19
CA VAL A 275 -10.34 8.36 3.61
C VAL A 275 -11.04 9.71 3.78
N THR A 276 -12.15 9.71 4.51
CA THR A 276 -12.82 10.93 4.99
C THR A 276 -12.65 11.05 6.51
N LEU A 277 -12.15 12.20 6.96
CA LEU A 277 -12.05 12.55 8.37
C LEU A 277 -13.13 13.56 8.76
N ILE A 278 -13.85 13.28 9.85
CA ILE A 278 -14.87 14.17 10.39
C ILE A 278 -14.34 14.88 11.63
N GLN A 279 -14.33 16.21 11.61
CA GLN A 279 -13.91 17.03 12.73
C GLN A 279 -15.07 17.89 13.24
N PRO A 280 -15.57 17.67 14.46
CA PRO A 280 -16.57 18.56 15.07
C PRO A 280 -15.98 19.95 15.30
N VAL A 281 -16.70 21.01 14.93
CA VAL A 281 -16.24 22.41 15.14
C VAL A 281 -16.39 22.82 16.61
N TYR A 282 -17.59 22.65 17.16
CA TYR A 282 -17.91 23.04 18.54
C TYR A 282 -17.42 22.01 19.57
N TYR A 283 -17.50 20.73 19.23
CA TYR A 283 -17.10 19.62 20.10
C TYR A 283 -15.72 19.04 19.72
N SER A 284 -14.80 19.89 19.26
CA SER A 284 -13.47 19.46 18.81
C SER A 284 -12.69 18.70 19.89
N SER A 285 -12.94 18.99 21.17
CA SER A 285 -12.37 18.26 22.32
C SER A 285 -12.81 16.80 22.45
N MET A 286 -13.83 16.35 21.70
CA MET A 286 -14.19 14.93 21.64
C MET A 286 -13.08 14.09 21.02
N PHE A 287 -12.37 14.58 20.00
CA PHE A 287 -11.34 13.82 19.29
C PHE A 287 -9.94 14.46 19.37
N ASN A 288 -9.84 15.65 19.95
CA ASN A 288 -8.57 16.27 20.32
C ASN A 288 -8.13 15.82 21.72
N ARG A 289 -7.71 14.56 21.85
CA ARG A 289 -7.26 13.91 23.10
C ARG A 289 -6.09 12.97 22.84
N ASP A 290 -5.41 12.58 23.91
CA ASP A 290 -4.21 11.72 23.84
C ASP A 290 -4.55 10.28 23.40
N GLU A 291 -5.65 9.73 23.91
CA GLU A 291 -6.06 8.35 23.64
C GLU A 291 -7.29 8.28 22.73
N VAL A 292 -7.47 7.14 22.06
CA VAL A 292 -8.66 6.90 21.21
C VAL A 292 -9.85 6.43 22.06
N TYR A 293 -9.62 5.53 23.02
CA TYR A 293 -10.64 4.92 23.87
C TYR A 293 -10.31 5.07 25.37
N GLY A 294 -11.23 4.64 26.22
CA GLY A 294 -11.05 4.56 27.67
C GLY A 294 -11.62 5.77 28.42
N TYR A 295 -12.36 6.65 27.74
CA TYR A 295 -12.96 7.80 28.39
C TYR A 295 -14.40 7.50 28.86
N PRO A 296 -14.84 8.13 29.97
CA PRO A 296 -16.22 7.96 30.47
C PRO A 296 -17.31 8.38 29.49
N ASP A 297 -16.97 9.25 28.53
CA ASP A 297 -17.84 9.78 27.49
C ASP A 297 -17.62 9.13 26.12
N ASP A 298 -16.96 7.96 26.03
CA ASP A 298 -16.72 7.29 24.75
C ASP A 298 -17.99 7.04 23.94
N PHE A 299 -19.08 6.65 24.60
CA PHE A 299 -20.37 6.52 23.91
C PHE A 299 -20.79 7.84 23.25
N ASP A 300 -20.75 8.95 23.98
CA ASP A 300 -21.20 10.26 23.52
C ASP A 300 -20.38 10.71 22.30
N ARG A 301 -19.05 10.51 22.37
CA ARG A 301 -18.10 10.78 21.28
C ARG A 301 -18.44 9.96 20.03
N PHE A 302 -18.55 8.64 20.16
CA PHE A 302 -18.79 7.77 19.01
C PHE A 302 -20.23 7.81 18.50
N ALA A 303 -21.21 8.18 19.33
CA ALA A 303 -22.56 8.47 18.90
C ALA A 303 -22.63 9.75 18.06
N TYR A 304 -21.93 10.83 18.47
CA TYR A 304 -21.76 12.02 17.65
C TYR A 304 -21.12 11.67 16.30
N PHE A 305 -20.00 10.94 16.32
CA PHE A 305 -19.29 10.57 15.11
C PHE A 305 -20.15 9.71 14.17
N SER A 306 -20.81 8.67 14.69
CA SER A 306 -21.69 7.81 13.90
C SER A 306 -22.82 8.60 13.24
N ARG A 307 -23.41 9.56 13.95
CA ARG A 307 -24.42 10.47 13.40
C ARG A 307 -23.84 11.35 12.29
N ALA A 308 -22.67 11.94 12.53
CA ALA A 308 -22.00 12.81 11.57
C ALA A 308 -21.55 12.07 10.30
N SER A 309 -21.12 10.81 10.42
CA SER A 309 -20.79 9.96 9.27
C SER A 309 -22.00 9.75 8.36
N LEU A 310 -23.17 9.44 8.93
CA LEU A 310 -24.40 9.26 8.16
C LEU A 310 -24.89 10.58 7.53
N ASP A 311 -24.84 11.68 8.28
CA ASP A 311 -25.16 13.02 7.74
C ASP A 311 -24.24 13.37 6.56
N TYR A 312 -22.94 13.09 6.64
CA TYR A 312 -22.00 13.29 5.54
C TYR A 312 -22.34 12.42 4.32
N ILE A 313 -22.59 11.12 4.52
CA ILE A 313 -22.92 10.19 3.43
C ILE A 313 -24.19 10.65 2.70
N ALA A 314 -25.25 10.96 3.45
CA ALA A 314 -26.51 11.41 2.87
C ALA A 314 -26.36 12.76 2.13
N LYS A 315 -25.67 13.74 2.73
CA LYS A 315 -25.48 15.07 2.12
C LYS A 315 -24.56 15.06 0.90
N SER A 316 -23.57 14.17 0.88
CA SER A 316 -22.69 14.00 -0.28
C SER A 316 -23.36 13.26 -1.44
N GLY A 317 -24.59 12.76 -1.25
CA GLY A 317 -25.34 12.03 -2.27
C GLY A 317 -24.74 10.65 -2.57
N LYS A 318 -23.85 10.14 -1.71
CA LYS A 318 -23.27 8.81 -1.84
C LYS A 318 -24.35 7.76 -1.60
N GLN A 319 -24.34 6.70 -2.42
CA GLN A 319 -25.26 5.57 -2.30
C GLN A 319 -24.47 4.27 -2.22
N PRO A 320 -23.75 4.04 -1.12
CA PRO A 320 -22.99 2.81 -0.97
C PRO A 320 -23.92 1.60 -0.96
N ASP A 321 -23.51 0.51 -1.58
CA ASP A 321 -24.22 -0.75 -1.46
C ASP A 321 -24.19 -1.24 0.00
N VAL A 322 -23.04 -1.05 0.67
CA VAL A 322 -22.84 -1.52 2.04
C VAL A 322 -22.16 -0.48 2.93
N LEU A 323 -22.79 -0.19 4.08
CA LEU A 323 -22.15 0.43 5.24
C LEU A 323 -21.58 -0.68 6.12
N HIS A 324 -20.26 -0.71 6.25
CA HIS A 324 -19.58 -1.70 7.07
C HIS A 324 -19.08 -1.07 8.36
N ILE A 325 -19.76 -1.40 9.45
CA ILE A 325 -19.52 -0.87 10.79
C ILE A 325 -18.77 -1.89 11.64
N HIS A 326 -18.03 -1.41 12.63
CA HIS A 326 -17.09 -2.21 13.42
C HIS A 326 -17.25 -1.99 14.91
N ASN A 327 -17.34 -3.11 15.64
CA ASN A 327 -17.45 -3.18 17.10
C ASN A 327 -18.61 -2.33 17.67
N TRP A 328 -18.63 -2.15 18.99
CA TRP A 328 -19.70 -1.43 19.67
C TRP A 328 -19.64 0.08 19.39
N GLN A 329 -18.44 0.62 19.12
CA GLN A 329 -18.18 2.05 18.95
C GLN A 329 -19.02 2.63 17.80
N THR A 330 -19.16 1.90 16.69
CA THR A 330 -19.93 2.34 15.52
C THR A 330 -21.25 1.59 15.36
N ALA A 331 -21.57 0.63 16.24
CA ALA A 331 -22.79 -0.17 16.15
C ALA A 331 -24.09 0.65 16.21
N ILE A 332 -24.06 1.86 16.80
CA ILE A 332 -25.22 2.77 16.83
C ILE A 332 -25.63 3.28 15.43
N VAL A 333 -24.74 3.20 14.44
CA VAL A 333 -25.07 3.45 13.02
C VAL A 333 -26.26 2.60 12.58
N GLY A 334 -26.40 1.37 13.08
CA GLY A 334 -27.52 0.47 12.78
C GLY A 334 -28.88 1.12 13.01
N PRO A 335 -29.31 1.37 14.26
CA PRO A 335 -30.58 2.02 14.55
C PRO A 335 -30.69 3.43 13.94
N LEU A 336 -29.60 4.23 13.95
CA LEU A 336 -29.60 5.55 13.30
C LEU A 336 -29.98 5.47 11.82
N PHE A 337 -29.39 4.53 11.10
CA PHE A 337 -29.64 4.34 9.68
C PHE A 337 -31.11 4.06 9.41
N TRP A 338 -31.69 3.08 10.11
CA TRP A 338 -33.07 2.65 9.84
C TRP A 338 -34.12 3.66 10.30
N ASP A 339 -33.90 4.33 11.43
CA ASP A 339 -34.88 5.26 12.00
C ASP A 339 -34.81 6.65 11.35
N VAL A 340 -33.62 7.07 10.86
CA VAL A 340 -33.38 8.45 10.42
C VAL A 340 -32.95 8.57 8.95
N PHE A 341 -32.06 7.70 8.46
CA PHE A 341 -31.33 7.95 7.20
C PHE A 341 -31.78 7.11 6.00
N VAL A 342 -32.45 5.97 6.20
CA VAL A 342 -32.79 5.04 5.10
C VAL A 342 -33.56 5.73 3.96
N ASN A 343 -34.48 6.65 4.30
CA ASN A 343 -35.30 7.38 3.33
C ASN A 343 -34.64 8.68 2.82
N GLN A 344 -33.33 8.84 3.01
CA GLN A 344 -32.56 9.99 2.55
C GLN A 344 -31.67 9.63 1.35
N GLY A 345 -32.17 8.78 0.45
CA GLY A 345 -31.42 8.29 -0.71
C GLY A 345 -30.53 7.08 -0.41
N LEU A 346 -30.74 6.41 0.72
CA LEU A 346 -29.98 5.23 1.15
C LEU A 346 -30.85 3.96 1.20
N GLU A 347 -31.97 3.92 0.49
CA GLU A 347 -32.93 2.81 0.53
C GLU A 347 -32.32 1.51 -0.02
N GLY A 348 -31.38 1.64 -0.95
CA GLY A 348 -30.60 0.52 -1.51
C GLY A 348 -29.44 0.07 -0.63
N THR A 349 -29.03 0.89 0.34
CA THR A 349 -27.89 0.61 1.21
C THR A 349 -28.24 -0.45 2.25
N ARG A 350 -27.25 -1.24 2.63
CA ARG A 350 -27.37 -2.31 3.63
C ARG A 350 -26.23 -2.22 4.64
N ILE A 351 -26.41 -2.79 5.81
CA ILE A 351 -25.45 -2.70 6.92
C ILE A 351 -24.82 -4.07 7.20
N LEU A 352 -23.49 -4.09 7.25
CA LEU A 352 -22.70 -5.20 7.76
C LEU A 352 -22.03 -4.76 9.06
N LEU A 353 -22.13 -5.55 10.13
CA LEU A 353 -21.35 -5.34 11.36
C LEU A 353 -20.24 -6.39 11.46
N THR A 354 -19.01 -5.98 11.74
CA THR A 354 -17.95 -6.89 12.21
C THR A 354 -17.69 -6.70 13.70
N CYS A 355 -17.69 -7.80 14.45
CA CYS A 355 -17.36 -7.84 15.87
C CYS A 355 -16.00 -8.51 16.07
N GLN A 356 -15.03 -7.75 16.58
CA GLN A 356 -13.68 -8.17 16.94
C GLN A 356 -13.39 -8.08 18.43
N GLU A 357 -13.95 -7.07 19.08
CA GLU A 357 -13.77 -6.80 20.49
C GLU A 357 -15.02 -7.25 21.26
N PHE A 358 -14.84 -8.16 22.23
CA PHE A 358 -15.96 -8.73 23.00
C PHE A 358 -16.01 -8.24 24.45
N ASP A 359 -14.94 -7.59 24.91
CA ASP A 359 -14.80 -7.14 26.30
C ASP A 359 -15.64 -5.89 26.59
N SER A 360 -15.80 -5.02 25.59
CA SER A 360 -16.68 -3.86 25.66
C SER A 360 -17.89 -4.00 24.73
N LYS A 361 -19.08 -3.67 25.26
CA LYS A 361 -20.37 -3.79 24.56
C LYS A 361 -21.08 -2.44 24.38
N GLY A 362 -20.48 -1.36 24.91
CA GLY A 362 -21.11 -0.05 25.02
C GLY A 362 -22.40 -0.12 25.83
N LEU A 363 -22.31 -0.42 27.13
CA LEU A 363 -23.50 -0.40 28.00
C LEU A 363 -23.74 1.03 28.50
N VAL A 364 -24.90 1.60 28.19
CA VAL A 364 -25.23 2.98 28.59
C VAL A 364 -26.69 3.12 29.06
N PRO A 365 -27.02 4.17 29.84
CA PRO A 365 -28.40 4.53 30.12
C PRO A 365 -29.19 4.81 28.82
N PRO A 366 -30.48 4.41 28.73
CA PRO A 366 -31.30 4.60 27.53
C PRO A 366 -31.40 6.05 27.04
N GLU A 367 -31.41 7.01 27.97
CA GLU A 367 -31.55 8.44 27.69
C GLU A 367 -30.39 8.97 26.83
N LYS A 368 -29.22 8.31 26.90
CA LYS A 368 -28.07 8.69 26.06
C LYS A 368 -28.33 8.53 24.56
N LEU A 369 -29.29 7.70 24.15
CA LEU A 369 -29.66 7.55 22.74
C LEU A 369 -30.17 8.86 22.13
N GLU A 370 -30.81 9.71 22.94
CA GLU A 370 -31.36 11.00 22.50
C GLU A 370 -30.27 12.00 22.09
N LEU A 371 -29.03 11.81 22.57
CA LEU A 371 -27.88 12.62 22.16
C LEU A 371 -27.67 12.59 20.65
N CYS A 372 -27.88 11.46 20.00
CA CYS A 372 -27.74 11.31 18.54
C CYS A 372 -29.08 11.41 17.78
N GLY A 373 -30.17 11.72 18.49
CA GLY A 373 -31.50 11.96 17.92
C GLY A 373 -32.36 10.72 17.76
N LEU A 374 -32.05 9.65 18.51
CA LEU A 374 -32.87 8.44 18.58
C LEU A 374 -33.88 8.53 19.73
N ASP A 375 -35.04 7.89 19.54
CA ASP A 375 -36.07 7.77 20.59
C ASP A 375 -35.70 6.63 21.56
N SER A 376 -35.32 7.01 22.78
CA SER A 376 -34.92 6.08 23.83
C SER A 376 -36.05 5.12 24.21
N ALA A 377 -37.30 5.59 24.25
CA ALA A 377 -38.46 4.79 24.65
C ALA A 377 -38.82 3.75 23.58
N ALA A 378 -38.67 4.09 22.30
CA ALA A 378 -38.89 3.16 21.20
C ALA A 378 -37.82 2.05 21.13
N LEU A 379 -36.58 2.36 21.50
CA LEU A 379 -35.42 1.47 21.33
C LEU A 379 -35.04 0.68 22.58
N HIS A 380 -35.44 1.11 23.78
CA HIS A 380 -35.17 0.41 25.03
C HIS A 380 -36.12 -0.78 25.25
N ARG A 381 -36.02 -1.76 24.35
CA ARG A 381 -36.81 -2.99 24.36
C ARG A 381 -35.96 -4.22 24.19
N LEU A 382 -36.44 -5.35 24.69
CA LEU A 382 -35.72 -6.63 24.66
C LEU A 382 -35.44 -7.12 23.24
N ASP A 383 -36.35 -6.87 22.31
CA ASP A 383 -36.19 -7.17 20.88
C ASP A 383 -35.33 -6.14 20.13
N ARG A 384 -34.87 -5.10 20.83
CA ARG A 384 -34.08 -3.97 20.31
C ARG A 384 -32.77 -3.85 21.08
N LEU A 385 -32.51 -2.70 21.70
CA LEU A 385 -31.21 -2.38 22.31
C LEU A 385 -31.11 -2.77 23.80
N GLN A 386 -32.20 -3.14 24.48
CA GLN A 386 -32.14 -3.47 25.92
C GLN A 386 -31.17 -4.62 26.17
N ASP A 387 -30.27 -4.48 27.15
CA ASP A 387 -29.33 -5.56 27.49
C ASP A 387 -30.04 -6.80 28.02
N ASN A 388 -29.53 -7.99 27.68
CA ASN A 388 -30.13 -9.26 28.07
C ASN A 388 -29.98 -9.56 29.58
N THR A 389 -28.97 -8.99 30.22
CA THR A 389 -28.61 -9.26 31.62
C THR A 389 -28.92 -8.09 32.55
N LYS A 390 -28.88 -6.86 32.02
CA LYS A 390 -29.12 -5.61 32.76
C LYS A 390 -30.28 -4.83 32.11
N PRO A 391 -31.54 -5.09 32.48
CA PRO A 391 -32.70 -4.53 31.79
C PRO A 391 -32.80 -2.99 31.79
N HIS A 392 -32.10 -2.32 32.72
CA HIS A 392 -32.11 -0.86 32.87
C HIS A 392 -31.10 -0.13 31.96
N VAL A 393 -30.29 -0.85 31.19
CA VAL A 393 -29.35 -0.25 30.22
C VAL A 393 -29.65 -0.70 28.81
N VAL A 394 -29.14 0.06 27.85
CA VAL A 394 -29.04 -0.34 26.45
C VAL A 394 -27.64 -0.88 26.18
N ASN A 395 -27.58 -1.87 25.29
CA ASN A 395 -26.37 -2.51 24.81
C ASN A 395 -26.20 -2.14 23.33
N ILE A 396 -25.23 -1.27 23.05
CA ILE A 396 -25.04 -0.71 21.71
C ILE A 396 -24.58 -1.78 20.72
N LEU A 397 -23.72 -2.72 21.16
CA LEU A 397 -23.32 -3.85 20.32
C LEU A 397 -24.51 -4.74 19.95
N LYS A 398 -25.43 -5.00 20.89
CA LYS A 398 -26.70 -5.69 20.62
C LYS A 398 -27.51 -4.94 19.57
N GLY A 399 -27.60 -3.61 19.68
CA GLY A 399 -28.21 -2.75 18.68
C GLY A 399 -27.65 -2.98 17.29
N GLY A 400 -26.32 -2.95 17.15
CA GLY A 400 -25.66 -3.28 15.88
C GLY A 400 -26.02 -4.68 15.37
N ILE A 401 -26.01 -5.70 16.25
CA ILE A 401 -26.39 -7.06 15.85
C ILE A 401 -27.84 -7.11 15.38
N VAL A 402 -28.78 -6.47 16.08
CA VAL A 402 -30.21 -6.49 15.73
C VAL A 402 -30.47 -5.77 14.41
N TYR A 403 -29.85 -4.61 14.19
CA TYR A 403 -30.13 -3.72 13.07
C TYR A 403 -29.25 -3.96 11.83
N SER A 404 -28.14 -4.69 11.92
CA SER A 404 -27.35 -5.04 10.73
C SER A 404 -28.01 -6.13 9.90
N ASN A 405 -27.89 -6.05 8.57
CA ASN A 405 -28.39 -7.07 7.65
C ASN A 405 -27.61 -8.37 7.81
N LYS A 406 -26.27 -8.28 7.94
CA LYS A 406 -25.37 -9.38 8.27
C LYS A 406 -24.40 -8.99 9.39
N VAL A 407 -23.90 -9.99 10.10
CA VAL A 407 -22.94 -9.81 11.20
C VAL A 407 -21.81 -10.80 11.04
N ILE A 408 -20.57 -10.31 11.02
CA ILE A 408 -19.36 -11.13 11.04
C ILE A 408 -18.80 -11.14 12.46
N ILE A 409 -18.58 -12.33 13.01
CA ILE A 409 -17.94 -12.52 14.29
C ILE A 409 -16.52 -13.03 14.04
N MET A 410 -15.52 -12.26 14.46
CA MET A 410 -14.12 -12.63 14.31
C MET A 410 -13.72 -13.53 15.48
N SER A 411 -13.18 -14.71 15.18
CA SER A 411 -12.82 -15.70 16.20
C SER A 411 -11.33 -16.00 16.18
N GLU A 412 -10.69 -15.93 17.34
CA GLU A 412 -9.33 -16.44 17.54
C GLU A 412 -9.36 -17.97 17.60
N GLY A 413 -8.63 -18.62 16.67
CA GLY A 413 -8.48 -20.07 16.63
C GLY A 413 -9.47 -20.83 15.73
N ARG A 414 -9.25 -22.15 15.59
CA ARG A 414 -9.94 -23.02 14.62
C ARG A 414 -11.40 -23.37 14.97
N THR A 415 -11.92 -22.87 16.08
CA THR A 415 -13.29 -23.14 16.53
C THR A 415 -14.14 -21.90 16.22
N LEU A 416 -14.90 -21.91 15.12
CA LEU A 416 -15.78 -20.81 14.69
C LEU A 416 -17.03 -20.63 15.59
N HIS A 417 -16.92 -20.92 16.88
CA HIS A 417 -18.01 -20.81 17.86
C HIS A 417 -17.58 -19.97 19.06
N ARG A 418 -17.23 -18.70 18.83
CA ARG A 418 -17.12 -17.74 19.94
C ARG A 418 -18.48 -17.11 20.18
N SER A 419 -19.04 -17.39 21.36
CA SER A 419 -20.20 -16.64 21.86
C SER A 419 -19.72 -15.29 22.37
N ILE A 420 -20.44 -14.22 22.06
CA ILE A 420 -20.23 -12.92 22.70
C ILE A 420 -20.92 -13.00 24.08
N PRO A 421 -20.16 -12.95 25.20
CA PRO A 421 -20.74 -13.21 26.51
C PRO A 421 -21.94 -12.32 26.80
N GLY A 422 -23.04 -12.87 27.30
CA GLY A 422 -24.27 -12.12 27.62
C GLY A 422 -25.14 -11.76 26.39
N LEU A 423 -24.70 -12.08 25.17
CA LEU A 423 -25.48 -11.92 23.94
C LEU A 423 -25.86 -13.26 23.30
N GLU A 424 -25.72 -14.38 24.03
CA GLU A 424 -26.05 -15.73 23.56
C GLU A 424 -27.45 -15.80 22.95
N SER A 425 -28.46 -15.27 23.67
CA SER A 425 -29.85 -15.28 23.22
C SER A 425 -30.07 -14.43 21.98
N THR A 426 -29.45 -13.24 21.92
CA THR A 426 -29.48 -12.36 20.74
C THR A 426 -28.89 -13.06 19.52
N LEU A 427 -27.72 -13.69 19.67
CA LEU A 427 -27.04 -14.42 18.60
C LEU A 427 -27.87 -15.62 18.14
N ALA A 428 -28.51 -16.33 19.06
CA ALA A 428 -29.40 -17.45 18.73
C ALA A 428 -30.61 -17.01 17.90
N ILE A 429 -31.22 -15.87 18.24
CA ILE A 429 -32.35 -15.28 17.49
C ILE A 429 -31.90 -14.86 16.08
N HIS A 430 -30.69 -14.31 15.96
CA HIS A 430 -30.16 -13.76 14.71
C HIS A 430 -29.19 -14.68 13.97
N LYS A 431 -29.22 -15.99 14.25
CA LYS A 431 -28.26 -16.97 13.71
C LYS A 431 -28.13 -16.96 12.19
N ASP A 432 -29.22 -16.69 11.46
CA ASP A 432 -29.28 -16.79 9.98
C ASP A 432 -28.52 -15.67 9.26
N LYS A 433 -28.11 -14.64 10.01
CA LYS A 433 -27.31 -13.53 9.48
C LYS A 433 -25.87 -13.50 10.01
N LEU A 434 -25.47 -14.51 10.80
CA LEU A 434 -24.12 -14.62 11.34
C LEU A 434 -23.17 -15.28 10.35
N PHE A 435 -22.01 -14.67 10.20
CA PHE A 435 -20.84 -15.18 9.50
C PHE A 435 -19.69 -15.22 10.49
N PHE A 436 -18.73 -16.12 10.25
CA PHE A 436 -17.57 -16.27 11.12
C PHE A 436 -16.30 -16.19 10.28
N ALA A 437 -15.36 -15.37 10.71
CA ALA A 437 -14.08 -15.18 10.05
C ALA A 437 -12.93 -15.34 11.06
N PRO A 438 -11.74 -15.76 10.60
CA PRO A 438 -10.56 -15.88 11.47
C PRO A 438 -10.14 -14.50 11.98
N PHE A 439 -9.72 -14.45 13.24
CA PHE A 439 -9.06 -13.28 13.82
C PHE A 439 -7.59 -13.26 13.40
N GLY A 440 -7.12 -12.11 12.91
CA GLY A 440 -5.77 -11.97 12.36
C GLY A 440 -5.72 -12.17 10.84
N MET A 441 -4.80 -11.45 10.22
CA MET A 441 -4.55 -11.46 8.77
C MET A 441 -3.04 -11.67 8.57
N ASP A 442 -2.46 -12.64 9.29
CA ASP A 442 -1.00 -12.72 9.44
C ASP A 442 -0.37 -13.53 8.31
N ASN A 443 -1.07 -14.53 7.77
CA ASN A 443 -0.65 -15.31 6.63
C ASN A 443 -1.60 -15.17 5.43
N SER A 444 -1.15 -15.57 4.24
CA SER A 444 -1.92 -15.40 2.99
C SER A 444 -3.23 -16.19 2.99
N MET A 445 -3.25 -17.38 3.59
CA MET A 445 -4.44 -18.23 3.64
C MET A 445 -5.55 -17.62 4.51
N GLU A 446 -5.19 -17.02 5.65
CA GLU A 446 -6.13 -16.31 6.52
C GLU A 446 -6.69 -15.06 5.83
N LYS A 447 -5.86 -14.36 5.05
CA LYS A 447 -6.28 -13.22 4.23
C LYS A 447 -7.33 -13.61 3.21
N ASP A 448 -7.05 -14.66 2.45
CA ASP A 448 -7.96 -15.15 1.42
C ASP A 448 -9.28 -15.61 2.04
N LEU A 449 -9.23 -16.40 3.12
CA LEU A 449 -10.43 -16.86 3.82
C LEU A 449 -11.24 -15.70 4.42
N CYS A 450 -10.57 -14.70 5.01
CA CYS A 450 -11.26 -13.52 5.54
C CYS A 450 -11.94 -12.74 4.41
N CYS A 451 -11.23 -12.51 3.29
CA CYS A 451 -11.79 -11.85 2.12
C CYS A 451 -13.02 -12.60 1.58
N ASP A 452 -12.93 -13.92 1.42
CA ASP A 452 -14.01 -14.78 0.93
C ASP A 452 -15.26 -14.69 1.80
N VAL A 453 -15.10 -14.68 3.13
CA VAL A 453 -16.22 -14.52 4.06
C VAL A 453 -16.89 -13.16 3.89
N HIS A 454 -16.12 -12.08 3.72
CA HIS A 454 -16.67 -10.75 3.50
C HIS A 454 -17.38 -10.62 2.16
N VAL A 455 -16.74 -11.10 1.08
CA VAL A 455 -17.34 -11.16 -0.27
C VAL A 455 -18.65 -11.97 -0.23
N SER A 456 -18.67 -13.11 0.45
CA SER A 456 -19.87 -13.93 0.65
C SER A 456 -20.96 -13.18 1.44
N ALA A 457 -20.58 -12.44 2.48
CA ALA A 457 -21.52 -11.62 3.25
C ALA A 457 -22.11 -10.49 2.40
N TYR A 458 -21.29 -9.74 1.65
CA TYR A 458 -21.73 -8.65 0.76
C TYR A 458 -22.64 -9.14 -0.36
N THR A 459 -22.28 -10.24 -1.01
CA THR A 459 -23.11 -10.86 -2.06
C THR A 459 -24.44 -11.36 -1.50
N SER A 460 -24.44 -11.94 -0.29
CA SER A 460 -25.67 -12.35 0.40
C SER A 460 -26.56 -11.18 0.78
N ILE A 461 -25.98 -10.01 1.07
CA ILE A 461 -26.70 -8.77 1.38
C ILE A 461 -27.47 -8.24 0.16
N LYS A 462 -26.91 -8.32 -1.04
CA LYS A 462 -27.55 -7.81 -2.27
C LYS A 462 -28.86 -8.52 -2.64
N ASN A 463 -29.05 -9.74 -2.14
CA ASN A 463 -30.25 -10.53 -2.39
C ASN A 463 -31.40 -10.24 -1.40
N LEU A 464 -31.24 -9.24 -0.51
CA LEU A 464 -32.22 -8.79 0.49
C LEU A 464 -32.79 -7.42 0.13
#